data_AF-A0A0K0EKD1-F1
#
_entry.id   AF-A0A0K0EKD1-F1
#
_cell.length_a   1.000
_cell.length_b   1.000
_cell.length_c   1.000
_cell.angle_alpha   90.00
_cell.angle_beta   90.00
_cell.angle_gamma   90.00
#
_symmetry.space_group_name_H-M   'P 1'
#
loop_
_entity.id
_entity.type
_entity.pdbx_description
1 polymer ?
#
loop_
_entity_poly.entity_id
_entity_poly.type
_entity_poly.pdbx_seq_one_letter_code
_entity_poly.pdbx_strand_id
1 'polypeptide(L)'
;MRYLLYLSTFLNTFFPFLALLTNLGTFYKLKKVYKQVKSVSKYKNYKRSLLNLSIQTFIPFLCNTPPSIFFFLQIFSKTYIPSIAWRLADVFHYIQYSTTTFITLLFIKEIKETIVSKFSLKISD
;
A
#
# COMPACT_ATOMS: atom_id res chain seq x y z
N MET A 1 -5.08 18.76 -23.76
CA MET A 1 -4.42 18.73 -22.44
C MET A 1 -5.35 18.34 -21.29
N ARG A 2 -6.53 18.98 -21.10
CA ARG A 2 -7.46 18.65 -19.99
C ARG A 2 -7.94 17.19 -19.96
N TYR A 3 -8.25 16.59 -21.11
CA TYR A 3 -8.67 15.18 -21.19
C TYR A 3 -7.61 14.19 -20.69
N LEU A 4 -6.33 14.44 -20.97
CA LEU A 4 -5.23 13.61 -20.48
C LEU A 4 -5.09 13.72 -18.96
N LEU A 5 -5.35 14.90 -18.40
CA LEU A 5 -5.31 15.14 -16.95
C LEU A 5 -6.47 14.41 -16.23
N TYR A 6 -7.67 14.41 -16.82
CA TYR A 6 -8.78 13.62 -16.29
C TYR A 6 -8.55 12.12 -16.41
N LEU A 7 -8.04 11.66 -17.54
CA LEU A 7 -7.73 10.24 -17.74
C LEU A 7 -6.65 9.75 -16.77
N SER A 8 -5.55 10.49 -16.64
CA SER A 8 -4.47 10.14 -15.71
C SER A 8 -4.95 10.12 -14.26
N THR A 9 -5.76 11.10 -13.83
CA THR A 9 -6.29 11.14 -12.46
C THR A 9 -7.28 9.99 -12.20
N PHE A 10 -8.11 9.66 -13.19
CA PHE A 10 -9.00 8.50 -13.12
C PHE A 10 -8.20 7.20 -13.00
N LEU A 11 -7.18 6.98 -13.82
CA LEU A 11 -6.34 5.78 -13.76
C LEU A 11 -5.56 5.69 -12.44
N ASN A 12 -5.03 6.82 -11.96
CA ASN A 12 -4.31 6.90 -10.69
C ASN A 12 -5.20 6.56 -9.49
N THR A 13 -6.51 6.78 -9.63
CA THR A 13 -7.54 6.39 -8.66
C THR A 13 -7.95 4.93 -8.84
N PHE A 14 -8.14 4.48 -10.08
CA PHE A 14 -8.70 3.17 -10.39
C PHE A 14 -7.71 2.02 -10.11
N PHE A 15 -6.43 2.20 -10.41
CA PHE A 15 -5.43 1.14 -10.23
C PHE A 15 -5.22 0.72 -8.77
N PRO A 16 -5.15 1.63 -7.78
CA PRO A 16 -5.11 1.24 -6.37
C PRO A 16 -6.34 0.41 -5.92
N PHE A 17 -7.53 0.73 -6.43
CA PHE A 17 -8.73 -0.06 -6.17
C PHE A 17 -8.68 -1.44 -6.82
N LEU A 18 -8.19 -1.53 -8.06
CA LEU A 18 -8.00 -2.81 -8.74
C LEU A 18 -6.96 -3.68 -8.02
N ALA A 19 -5.85 -3.07 -7.59
CA ALA A 19 -4.84 -3.74 -6.77
C ALA A 19 -5.43 -4.26 -5.45
N LEU A 20 -6.34 -3.51 -4.82
CA LEU A 20 -7.09 -3.98 -3.66
C LEU A 20 -7.88 -5.25 -3.94
N LEU A 21 -8.64 -5.29 -5.04
CA LEU A 21 -9.39 -6.47 -5.44
C LEU A 21 -8.48 -7.68 -5.73
N THR A 22 -7.38 -7.47 -6.47
CA THR A 22 -6.42 -8.53 -6.76
C THR A 22 -5.77 -9.07 -5.49
N ASN A 23 -5.40 -8.21 -4.55
CA ASN A 23 -4.78 -8.62 -3.30
C ASN A 23 -5.77 -9.30 -2.36
N LEU A 24 -7.05 -8.91 -2.34
CA LEU A 24 -8.13 -9.63 -1.64
C LEU A 24 -8.36 -11.03 -2.24
N GLY A 25 -8.37 -11.15 -3.57
CA GLY A 25 -8.47 -12.45 -4.24
C GLY A 25 -7.27 -13.36 -3.92
N THR A 26 -6.06 -12.79 -3.95
CA THR A 26 -4.82 -13.49 -3.58
C THR A 26 -4.85 -13.93 -2.12
N PHE A 27 -5.30 -13.07 -1.21
CA PHE A 27 -5.52 -13.38 0.20
C PHE A 27 -6.47 -14.57 0.38
N TYR A 28 -7.60 -14.57 -0.32
CA TYR A 28 -8.60 -15.63 -0.21
C TYR A 28 -8.05 -16.97 -0.72
N LYS A 29 -7.39 -16.96 -1.87
CA LYS A 29 -6.77 -18.16 -2.45
C LYS A 29 -5.68 -18.72 -1.55
N LEU A 30 -4.80 -17.86 -1.04
CA LEU A 30 -3.76 -18.24 -0.08
C LEU A 30 -4.40 -18.85 1.17
N LYS A 31 -5.38 -18.18 1.80
CA LYS A 31 -6.09 -18.70 2.98
C LYS A 31 -6.66 -20.12 2.76
N LYS A 32 -7.21 -20.40 1.57
CA LYS A 32 -7.75 -21.73 1.22
C LYS A 32 -6.64 -22.78 1.11
N VAL A 33 -5.55 -22.48 0.40
CA VAL A 33 -4.40 -23.39 0.25
C VAL A 33 -3.76 -23.70 1.60
N TYR A 34 -3.64 -22.72 2.49
CA TYR A 34 -2.99 -22.96 3.79
C TYR A 34 -3.86 -23.69 4.81
N LYS A 35 -5.19 -23.59 4.74
CA LYS A 35 -6.09 -24.41 5.57
C LYS A 35 -5.84 -25.92 5.34
N GLN A 36 -5.26 -26.28 4.18
CA GLN A 36 -4.90 -27.66 3.84
C GLN A 36 -3.50 -28.06 4.34
N VAL A 37 -2.60 -27.10 4.63
CA VAL A 37 -1.19 -27.37 4.99
C VAL A 37 -1.00 -27.20 6.50
N LYS A 38 -1.08 -28.30 7.27
CA LYS A 38 -0.97 -28.36 8.75
C LYS A 38 0.44 -28.06 9.35
N SER A 39 1.32 -27.36 8.64
CA SER A 39 2.70 -27.10 9.10
C SER A 39 2.83 -25.76 9.86
N VAL A 40 3.33 -25.82 11.09
CA VAL A 40 3.47 -24.66 12.00
C VAL A 40 4.46 -23.60 11.47
N SER A 41 5.58 -24.01 10.86
CA SER A 41 6.57 -23.05 10.31
C SER A 41 6.03 -22.34 9.06
N LYS A 42 5.33 -23.08 8.19
CA LYS A 42 4.64 -22.50 7.02
C LYS A 42 3.54 -21.52 7.43
N TYR A 43 2.87 -21.76 8.56
CA TYR A 43 1.83 -20.88 9.09
C TYR A 43 2.38 -19.52 9.58
N LYS A 44 3.54 -19.48 10.24
CA LYS A 44 4.17 -18.22 10.68
C LYS A 44 4.59 -17.35 9.48
N ASN A 45 5.19 -17.96 8.47
CA ASN A 45 5.55 -17.28 7.22
C ASN A 45 4.29 -16.79 6.48
N TYR A 46 3.21 -17.59 6.48
CA TYR A 46 1.91 -17.18 5.92
C TYR A 46 1.35 -15.92 6.58
N LYS A 47 1.25 -15.88 7.91
CA LYS A 47 0.73 -14.71 8.64
C LYS A 47 1.52 -13.45 8.28
N ARG A 48 2.84 -13.61 8.10
CA ARG A 48 3.74 -12.54 7.71
C ARG A 48 3.50 -12.07 6.27
N SER A 49 3.45 -12.97 5.28
CA SER A 49 3.17 -12.62 3.88
C SER A 49 1.79 -11.99 3.71
N LEU A 50 0.81 -12.46 4.46
CA LEU A 50 -0.55 -11.96 4.41
C LEU A 50 -0.67 -10.57 5.06
N LEU A 51 0.02 -10.33 6.19
CA LEU A 51 0.15 -8.98 6.76
C LEU A 51 0.82 -8.03 5.76
N ASN A 52 1.89 -8.47 5.10
CA ASN A 52 2.59 -7.67 4.10
C ASN A 52 1.68 -7.28 2.94
N LEU A 53 1.01 -8.26 2.34
CA LEU A 53 0.04 -8.04 1.26
C LEU A 53 -1.06 -7.07 1.71
N SER A 54 -1.65 -7.28 2.89
CA SER A 54 -2.68 -6.38 3.42
C SER A 54 -2.17 -4.95 3.57
N ILE A 55 -0.99 -4.75 4.15
CA ILE A 55 -0.42 -3.42 4.39
C ILE A 55 -0.05 -2.73 3.06
N GLN A 56 0.61 -3.44 2.14
CA GLN A 56 0.97 -2.93 0.81
C GLN A 56 -0.26 -2.55 -0.03
N THR A 57 -1.44 -3.05 0.34
CA THR A 57 -2.69 -2.74 -0.34
C THR A 57 -3.45 -1.61 0.33
N PHE A 58 -3.56 -1.66 1.65
CA PHE A 58 -4.41 -0.76 2.42
C PHE A 58 -3.82 0.64 2.48
N ILE A 59 -2.49 0.77 2.55
CA ILE A 59 -1.82 2.07 2.61
C ILE A 59 -2.00 2.85 1.31
N PRO A 60 -1.68 2.31 0.13
CA PRO A 60 -1.94 3.03 -1.12
C PRO A 60 -3.41 3.35 -1.32
N PHE A 61 -4.31 2.45 -0.93
CA PHE A 61 -5.75 2.71 -1.01
C PHE A 61 -6.16 3.94 -0.17
N LEU A 62 -5.78 3.96 1.11
CA LEU A 62 -6.10 5.09 1.99
C LEU A 62 -5.45 6.40 1.51
N CYS A 63 -4.20 6.34 1.04
CA CYS A 63 -3.48 7.53 0.60
C CYS A 63 -4.04 8.11 -0.72
N ASN A 64 -4.58 7.28 -1.61
CA ASN A 64 -5.21 7.75 -2.85
C ASN A 64 -6.71 8.08 -2.69
N THR A 65 -7.36 7.71 -1.59
CA THR A 65 -8.79 7.97 -1.39
C THR A 65 -9.11 9.48 -1.34
N PRO A 66 -8.41 10.34 -0.56
CA PRO A 66 -8.67 11.78 -0.55
C PRO A 66 -8.57 12.48 -1.91
N PRO A 67 -7.48 12.34 -2.69
CA PRO A 67 -7.40 12.98 -4.00
C PRO A 67 -8.46 12.46 -4.97
N SER A 68 -8.84 11.18 -4.84
CA SER A 68 -9.94 10.59 -5.62
C SER A 68 -11.28 11.28 -5.31
N ILE A 69 -11.63 11.39 -4.02
CA ILE A 69 -12.88 12.04 -3.59
C ILE A 69 -12.91 13.49 -4.07
N PHE A 70 -11.81 14.24 -3.91
CA PHE A 70 -11.74 15.63 -4.34
C PHE A 70 -11.90 15.76 -5.86
N PHE A 71 -11.31 14.86 -6.63
CA PHE A 71 -11.48 14.81 -8.08
C PHE A 71 -12.95 14.59 -8.48
N PHE A 72 -13.62 13.61 -7.87
CA PHE A 72 -15.04 13.35 -8.15
C PHE A 72 -15.95 14.52 -7.74
N LEU A 73 -15.72 15.10 -6.55
CA LEU A 73 -16.48 16.26 -6.07
C LEU A 73 -16.30 17.49 -6.99
N GLN A 74 -15.08 17.73 -7.45
CA GLN A 74 -14.79 18.90 -8.28
C GLN A 74 -15.34 18.76 -9.71
N ILE A 75 -15.33 17.56 -10.28
CA ILE A 75 -15.80 17.32 -11.66
C ILE A 75 -17.32 17.12 -11.72
N PHE A 76 -17.87 16.24 -10.87
CA PHE A 76 -19.28 15.83 -10.97
C PHE A 76 -20.20 16.72 -10.15
N SER A 77 -19.78 17.08 -8.93
CA SER A 77 -20.58 17.93 -8.04
C SER A 77 -20.29 19.43 -8.23
N LYS A 78 -19.29 19.78 -9.06
CA LYS A 78 -18.81 21.15 -9.28
C LYS A 78 -18.45 21.88 -7.98
N THR A 79 -18.07 21.12 -6.95
CA THR A 79 -17.70 21.66 -5.64
C THR A 79 -16.31 22.25 -5.71
N TYR A 80 -16.17 23.50 -5.27
CA TYR A 80 -14.85 24.11 -5.14
C TYR A 80 -14.10 23.50 -3.95
N ILE A 81 -12.95 22.89 -4.24
CA ILE A 81 -12.05 22.35 -3.22
C ILE A 81 -10.90 23.35 -3.02
N PRO A 82 -10.68 23.88 -1.80
CA PRO A 82 -9.59 24.81 -1.51
C PRO A 82 -8.23 24.22 -1.86
N SER A 83 -7.30 25.05 -2.34
CA SER A 83 -5.95 24.60 -2.71
C SER A 83 -5.19 23.93 -1.54
N ILE A 84 -5.46 24.33 -0.29
CA ILE A 84 -4.85 23.69 0.89
C ILE A 84 -5.27 22.22 1.04
N ALA A 85 -6.52 21.88 0.70
CA ALA A 85 -6.99 20.51 0.76
C ALA A 85 -6.29 19.63 -0.28
N TRP A 86 -6.06 20.16 -1.49
CA TRP A 86 -5.24 19.50 -2.51
C TRP A 86 -3.81 19.26 -2.05
N ARG A 87 -3.18 20.23 -1.37
CA ARG A 87 -1.82 20.05 -0.81
C ARG A 87 -1.76 18.97 0.25
N LEU A 88 -2.77 18.88 1.12
CA LEU A 88 -2.85 17.80 2.11
C LEU A 88 -3.01 16.44 1.43
N ALA A 89 -3.85 16.34 0.40
CA ALA A 89 -4.01 15.12 -0.39
C ALA A 89 -2.70 14.69 -1.07
N ASP A 90 -1.94 15.64 -1.64
CA ASP A 90 -0.62 15.38 -2.22
C ASP A 90 0.34 14.80 -1.18
N VAL A 91 0.36 15.34 0.05
CA VAL A 91 1.22 14.82 1.13
C VAL A 91 0.90 13.35 1.44
N PHE A 92 -0.38 12.99 1.56
CA PHE A 92 -0.77 11.59 1.74
C PHE A 92 -0.35 10.72 0.57
N HIS A 93 -0.57 11.20 -0.66
CA HIS A 93 -0.17 10.51 -1.88
C HIS A 93 1.35 10.25 -1.93
N TYR A 94 2.18 11.20 -1.52
CA TYR A 94 3.64 11.01 -1.52
C TYR A 94 4.14 10.14 -0.36
N ILE A 95 3.55 10.26 0.83
CA ILE A 95 3.90 9.42 2.00
C ILE A 95 3.73 7.93 1.67
N GLN A 96 2.76 7.59 0.81
CA GLN A 96 2.51 6.21 0.41
C GLN A 96 3.75 5.53 -0.20
N TYR A 97 4.54 6.24 -1.01
CA TYR A 97 5.68 5.65 -1.73
C TYR A 97 6.81 5.31 -0.78
N SER A 98 7.13 6.23 0.12
CA SER A 98 8.13 6.04 1.18
C SER A 98 7.70 4.92 2.13
N THR A 99 6.43 4.91 2.53
CA THR A 99 5.89 3.93 3.47
C THR A 99 5.82 2.53 2.86
N THR A 100 5.38 2.41 1.61
CA THR A 100 5.30 1.11 0.90
C THR A 100 6.69 0.52 0.69
N THR A 101 7.66 1.34 0.30
CA THR A 101 9.07 0.93 0.18
C THR A 101 9.61 0.44 1.52
N PHE A 102 9.45 1.24 2.57
CA PHE A 102 9.94 0.91 3.90
C PHE A 102 9.35 -0.40 4.43
N ILE A 103 8.04 -0.59 4.29
CA ILE A 103 7.35 -1.80 4.74
C ILE A 103 7.83 -3.01 3.94
N THR A 104 7.94 -2.90 2.62
CA THR A 104 8.46 -3.99 1.78
C THR A 104 9.85 -4.42 2.24
N LEU A 105 10.74 -3.48 2.54
CA LEU A 105 12.09 -3.76 3.05
C LEU A 105 12.06 -4.49 4.40
N LEU A 106 11.15 -4.14 5.32
CA LEU A 106 11.01 -4.81 6.62
C LEU A 106 10.50 -6.25 6.53
N PHE A 107 9.80 -6.58 5.44
CA PHE A 107 9.29 -7.93 5.21
C PHE A 107 10.29 -8.87 4.55
N ILE A 108 11.32 -8.34 3.87
CA ILE A 108 12.41 -9.11 3.29
C ILE A 108 13.35 -9.57 4.42
N LYS A 109 13.51 -10.89 4.55
CA LYS A 109 14.23 -11.50 5.68
C LYS A 109 15.73 -11.16 5.63
N GLU A 110 16.30 -11.20 4.43
CA GLU A 110 17.70 -10.93 4.12
C GLU A 110 18.09 -9.50 4.51
N ILE A 111 17.21 -8.53 4.23
CA ILE A 111 17.42 -7.12 4.57
C ILE A 111 17.33 -6.93 6.08
N LYS A 112 16.35 -7.55 6.74
CA LYS A 112 16.23 -7.49 8.20
C LYS A 112 17.47 -8.08 8.88
N GLU A 113 17.95 -9.23 8.41
CA GLU A 113 19.16 -9.88 8.95
C GLU A 113 20.42 -9.02 8.72
N THR A 114 20.53 -8.37 7.57
CA THR A 114 21.64 -7.46 7.26
C THR A 114 21.61 -6.18 8.09
N ILE A 115 20.44 -5.60 8.33
CA ILE A 115 20.28 -4.42 9.19
C ILE A 115 20.61 -4.81 10.63
N VAL A 116 20.02 -5.91 11.14
CA VAL A 116 20.26 -6.37 12.51
C VAL A 116 21.74 -6.69 12.71
N SER A 117 22.41 -7.38 11.78
CA SER A 117 23.84 -7.70 11.91
C SER A 117 24.73 -6.46 11.94
N LYS A 118 24.41 -5.44 11.12
CA LYS A 118 25.14 -4.16 11.13
C LYS A 118 24.93 -3.35 12.41
N PHE A 119 23.76 -3.42 13.04
CA PHE A 119 23.47 -2.70 14.28
C PHE A 119 23.87 -3.49 15.54
N SER A 120 23.86 -4.83 15.50
CA SER A 120 24.30 -5.68 16.62
C SER A 120 25.82 -5.71 16.78
N LEU A 121 26.59 -5.34 15.75
CA LEU A 121 28.05 -5.19 15.81
C LEU A 121 28.53 -3.88 16.49
N LYS A 122 27.62 -3.07 17.06
CA LYS A 122 27.95 -1.81 17.73
C LYS A 122 27.66 -1.77 19.24
N ILE A 123 27.36 -2.90 19.89
CA ILE A 123 27.11 -2.98 21.35
C ILE A 123 28.22 -3.78 22.05
N SER A 124 29.46 -3.63 21.60
CA SER A 124 30.64 -4.16 22.29
C SER A 124 31.82 -3.29 21.92
N ASP A 125 31.95 -2.19 22.67
CA ASP A 125 33.18 -1.68 23.30
C ASP A 125 32.86 -0.43 24.13
#